data_AF-A0A9D4YSX0-F1
#
_entry.id   AF-A0A9D4YSX0-F1
#
_cell.length_a   1.000
_cell.length_b   1.000
_cell.length_c   1.000
_cell.angle_alpha   90.00
_cell.angle_beta   90.00
_cell.angle_gamma   90.00
#
_symmetry.space_group_name_H-M   'P 1'
#
loop_
_entity.id
_entity.type
_entity.pdbx_description
1 polymer ?
#
loop_
_entity_poly.entity_id
_entity_poly.type
_entity_poly.pdbx_seq_one_letter_code
_entity_poly.pdbx_strand_id
1 'polypeptide(L)'
;MTDQQEQRKRQRRSLDDGVAQQPSSGGTGGAGAVAAPNPIVLVWDLDETLLVFNSLLIGTWAVATQNPAAADDLRKLGQRWEAAILALCDDHFFFDQVEEWDQCCLADIQPHDDCASLTGYNFSRDGFPPATSHKGPASSDKQQQHASGLRPSASSASQAPWVPPTAGGSPVTDGAMGDAHGQMPSGPRLASPHGSPACASLDAAMLAKLAYRYRRIAKLVSFGLHALGTGPQRDEWEALYQETDAVTGGWLRHASALLADCSRQLCDSSAEDREVVHVAVTSGQLVPSLAKLLLFKLGAHIAPTNVWSSRHCGKAACFDLVRRRFGPACTYVAIGDGMEEDEAAAEIGWPYIRVLLAPAANYPAQRVLTWRPEAATCGPGLPFTQLTIGHIARAAGLPPRQRSADSFEVAHGSSAAAAALSEPSAMAIEAS
;
A
#
# COMPACT_ATOMS: atom_id res chain seq x y z
N MET A 1 9.04 -20.16 20.22
CA MET A 1 10.47 -19.75 20.17
C MET A 1 11.13 -20.01 18.81
N THR A 2 10.52 -20.84 17.94
CA THR A 2 11.02 -21.21 16.61
C THR A 2 10.63 -20.25 15.47
N ASP A 3 9.40 -19.70 15.48
CA ASP A 3 8.93 -18.79 14.41
C ASP A 3 9.74 -17.49 14.26
N GLN A 4 10.16 -16.87 15.37
CA GLN A 4 10.97 -15.65 15.31
C GLN A 4 12.38 -15.90 14.77
N GLN A 5 12.93 -17.11 14.97
CA GLN A 5 14.24 -17.47 14.41
C GLN A 5 14.14 -17.73 12.90
N GLU A 6 13.04 -18.30 12.44
CA GLU A 6 12.79 -18.56 11.03
C GLU A 6 12.50 -17.26 10.26
N GLN A 7 11.74 -16.34 10.86
CA GLN A 7 11.54 -14.98 10.35
C GLN A 7 12.86 -14.19 10.25
N ARG A 8 13.74 -14.29 11.26
CA ARG A 8 15.09 -13.68 11.22
C ARG A 8 15.97 -14.27 10.11
N LYS A 9 15.80 -15.55 9.79
CA LYS A 9 16.55 -16.24 8.72
C LYS A 9 16.08 -15.80 7.34
N ARG A 10 14.77 -15.58 7.16
CA ARG A 10 14.17 -15.03 5.93
C ARG A 10 14.56 -13.56 5.71
N GLN A 11 14.50 -12.73 6.76
CA GLN A 11 14.94 -11.33 6.70
C GLN A 11 16.43 -11.18 6.38
N ARG A 12 17.28 -12.10 6.87
CA ARG A 12 18.72 -12.10 6.52
C ARG A 12 18.99 -12.46 5.06
N ARG A 13 18.25 -13.39 4.46
CA ARG A 13 18.38 -13.72 3.03
C ARG A 13 18.00 -12.54 2.13
N SER A 14 16.94 -11.82 2.46
CA SER A 14 16.51 -10.61 1.74
C SER A 14 17.51 -9.46 1.78
N LEU A 15 18.47 -9.44 2.72
CA LEU A 15 19.48 -8.38 2.82
C LEU A 15 20.74 -8.67 1.99
N ASP A 16 21.02 -9.94 1.66
CA ASP A 16 22.23 -10.34 0.94
C ASP A 16 22.06 -10.40 -0.60
N ASP A 17 20.82 -10.47 -1.12
CA ASP A 17 20.55 -10.57 -2.57
C ASP A 17 20.63 -9.23 -3.34
N GLY A 18 21.23 -8.20 -2.74
CA GLY A 18 21.39 -6.86 -3.34
C GLY A 18 22.57 -6.70 -4.32
N VAL A 19 23.31 -7.77 -4.64
CA VAL A 19 24.46 -7.71 -5.55
C VAL A 19 24.19 -8.57 -6.79
N ALA A 20 23.53 -7.99 -7.78
CA ALA A 20 23.46 -8.57 -9.12
C ALA A 20 24.82 -8.42 -9.82
N GLN A 21 25.68 -9.45 -9.75
CA GLN A 21 26.80 -9.59 -10.69
C GLN A 21 26.26 -10.11 -12.03
N GLN A 22 26.58 -9.40 -13.12
CA GLN A 22 26.36 -9.88 -14.48
C GLN A 22 27.17 -11.18 -14.71
N PRO A 23 26.58 -12.25 -15.28
CA PRO A 23 27.35 -13.44 -15.61
C PRO A 23 28.16 -13.20 -16.89
N SER A 24 29.47 -13.36 -16.79
CA SER A 24 30.37 -13.44 -17.93
C SER A 24 30.22 -14.81 -18.63
N SER A 25 30.25 -14.78 -19.96
CA SER A 25 30.07 -15.95 -20.82
C SER A 25 31.27 -16.90 -20.77
N GLY A 26 31.06 -18.13 -20.33
CA GLY A 26 32.03 -19.23 -20.45
C GLY A 26 31.30 -20.58 -20.27
N GLY A 27 31.27 -21.39 -21.33
CA GLY A 27 30.33 -22.51 -21.46
C GLY A 27 30.76 -23.86 -20.89
N THR A 28 29.77 -24.75 -20.96
CA THR A 28 29.78 -26.22 -21.13
C THR A 28 29.36 -27.10 -19.93
N GLY A 29 28.18 -27.70 -20.09
CA GLY A 29 27.83 -29.06 -19.67
C GLY A 29 27.41 -29.29 -18.22
N GLY A 30 26.12 -29.59 -18.00
CA GLY A 30 25.70 -30.34 -16.80
C GLY A 30 24.26 -30.10 -16.37
N ALA A 31 23.44 -31.14 -16.50
CA ALA A 31 22.14 -31.41 -15.86
C ALA A 31 21.06 -30.30 -15.92
N GLY A 32 19.94 -30.62 -16.57
CA GLY A 32 18.76 -29.75 -16.61
C GLY A 32 18.22 -29.45 -15.22
N ALA A 33 18.66 -28.33 -14.64
CA ALA A 33 17.92 -27.65 -13.60
C ALA A 33 16.64 -27.13 -14.25
N VAL A 34 15.50 -27.71 -13.88
CA VAL A 34 14.20 -27.13 -14.22
C VAL A 34 14.19 -25.74 -13.57
N ALA A 35 14.14 -24.70 -14.39
CA ALA A 35 14.14 -23.33 -13.90
C ALA A 35 12.93 -23.15 -12.97
N ALA A 36 13.15 -22.54 -11.80
CA ALA A 36 12.06 -22.26 -10.87
C ALA A 36 10.96 -21.45 -11.58
N PRO A 37 9.68 -21.71 -11.28
CA PRO A 37 8.57 -21.02 -11.90
C PRO A 37 8.66 -19.53 -11.59
N ASN A 38 8.27 -18.71 -12.56
CA ASN A 38 8.32 -17.26 -12.39
C ASN A 38 7.42 -16.83 -11.19
N PRO A 39 7.89 -15.88 -10.36
CA PRO A 39 7.13 -15.38 -9.22
C PRO A 39 5.76 -14.80 -9.58
N ILE A 40 4.87 -14.77 -8.59
CA ILE A 40 3.65 -13.98 -8.61
C ILE A 40 3.93 -12.65 -7.90
N VAL A 41 3.79 -11.54 -8.61
CA VAL A 41 3.97 -10.19 -8.06
C VAL A 41 2.58 -9.58 -7.85
N LEU A 42 2.20 -9.44 -6.59
CA LEU A 42 0.94 -8.80 -6.19
C LEU A 42 1.22 -7.33 -5.90
N VAL A 43 0.66 -6.46 -6.74
CA VAL A 43 0.88 -5.01 -6.74
C VAL A 43 -0.32 -4.35 -6.09
N TRP A 44 -0.16 -3.96 -4.83
CA TRP A 44 -1.20 -3.39 -3.99
C TRP A 44 -1.13 -1.87 -4.00
N ASP A 45 -2.29 -1.21 -4.07
CA ASP A 45 -2.42 0.11 -3.46
C ASP A 45 -2.37 0.02 -1.93
N LEU A 46 -2.05 1.13 -1.29
CA LEU A 46 -1.91 1.19 0.16
C LEU A 46 -3.15 1.80 0.81
N ASP A 47 -3.34 3.10 0.63
CA ASP A 47 -4.43 3.87 1.20
C ASP A 47 -5.77 3.40 0.60
N GLU A 48 -6.79 3.23 1.45
CA GLU A 48 -8.14 2.74 1.09
C GLU A 48 -8.17 1.33 0.45
N THR A 49 -7.04 0.61 0.47
CA THR A 49 -6.89 -0.78 0.03
C THR A 49 -6.34 -1.66 1.16
N LEU A 50 -5.06 -1.58 1.50
CA LEU A 50 -4.47 -2.36 2.61
C LEU A 50 -4.69 -1.70 3.98
N LEU A 51 -4.96 -0.39 3.99
CA LEU A 51 -5.27 0.37 5.20
C LEU A 51 -6.42 1.34 4.93
N VAL A 52 -7.01 1.88 6.00
CA VAL A 52 -8.07 2.88 5.94
C VAL A 52 -7.58 4.13 6.67
N PHE A 53 -7.43 5.24 5.96
CA PHE A 53 -6.83 6.44 6.54
C PHE A 53 -7.44 7.74 5.99
N ASN A 54 -7.23 8.06 4.71
CA ASN A 54 -7.72 9.31 4.13
C ASN A 54 -9.26 9.34 4.15
N SER A 55 -9.91 8.20 3.96
CA SER A 55 -11.37 8.12 4.00
C SER A 55 -11.95 8.45 5.39
N LEU A 56 -11.18 8.27 6.46
CA LEU A 56 -11.56 8.68 7.82
C LEU A 56 -11.47 10.21 7.96
N LEU A 57 -10.36 10.79 7.52
CA LEU A 57 -10.12 12.24 7.56
C LEU A 57 -11.15 13.02 6.76
N ILE A 58 -11.46 12.55 5.55
CA ILE A 58 -12.35 13.23 4.61
C ILE A 58 -13.81 12.92 4.92
N GLY A 59 -14.08 11.79 5.60
CA GLY A 59 -15.43 11.35 5.96
C GLY A 59 -16.12 10.48 4.90
N THR A 60 -15.43 10.15 3.80
CA THR A 60 -15.98 9.26 2.77
C THR A 60 -16.22 7.83 3.28
N TRP A 61 -15.50 7.40 4.33
CA TRP A 61 -15.80 6.13 5.00
C TRP A 61 -17.21 6.12 5.60
N ALA A 62 -17.55 7.16 6.38
CA ALA A 62 -18.85 7.28 7.04
C ALA A 62 -20.00 7.33 6.03
N VAL A 63 -19.77 7.99 4.89
CA VAL A 63 -20.70 7.98 3.75
C VAL A 63 -20.84 6.58 3.17
N ALA A 64 -19.74 5.93 2.78
CA ALA A 64 -19.76 4.65 2.10
C ALA A 64 -20.41 3.56 2.96
N THR A 65 -20.20 3.62 4.27
CA THR A 65 -20.80 2.73 5.26
C THR A 65 -22.20 3.15 5.72
N GLN A 66 -22.75 4.23 5.17
CA GLN A 66 -24.07 4.79 5.49
C GLN A 66 -24.26 5.06 6.99
N ASN A 67 -23.19 5.51 7.66
CA ASN A 67 -23.17 5.82 9.09
C ASN A 67 -22.71 7.27 9.36
N PRO A 68 -23.54 8.28 9.02
CA PRO A 68 -23.18 9.69 9.20
C PRO A 68 -23.01 10.09 10.66
N ALA A 69 -23.67 9.39 11.60
CA ALA A 69 -23.56 9.67 13.03
C ALA A 69 -22.14 9.44 13.58
N ALA A 70 -21.37 8.53 12.97
CA ALA A 70 -19.99 8.25 13.36
C ALA A 70 -18.96 9.19 12.68
N ALA A 71 -19.38 10.07 11.76
CA ALA A 71 -18.46 10.82 10.91
C ALA A 71 -17.44 11.68 11.68
N ASP A 72 -17.87 12.33 12.77
CA ASP A 72 -16.98 13.19 13.56
C ASP A 72 -15.96 12.39 14.37
N ASP A 73 -16.37 11.26 14.94
CA ASP A 73 -15.46 10.41 15.70
C ASP A 73 -14.45 9.70 14.79
N LEU A 74 -14.89 9.27 13.60
CA LEU A 74 -14.00 8.73 12.56
C LEU A 74 -13.02 9.79 12.07
N ARG A 75 -13.43 11.05 11.93
CA ARG A 75 -12.52 12.13 11.55
C ARG A 75 -11.47 12.40 12.62
N LYS A 76 -11.86 12.41 13.91
CA LYS A 76 -10.91 12.52 15.03
C LYS A 76 -9.93 11.35 15.04
N LEU A 77 -10.40 10.14 14.74
CA LEU A 77 -9.55 8.96 14.60
C LEU A 77 -8.53 9.13 13.46
N GLY A 78 -8.98 9.61 12.30
CA GLY A 78 -8.11 9.96 11.18
C GLY A 78 -7.06 11.03 11.55
N GLN A 79 -7.44 12.06 12.30
CA GLN A 79 -6.53 13.12 12.76
C GLN A 79 -5.46 12.57 13.72
N ARG A 80 -5.83 11.63 14.60
CA ARG A 80 -4.88 10.92 15.47
C ARG A 80 -3.90 10.08 14.66
N TRP A 81 -4.35 9.43 13.59
CA TRP A 81 -3.46 8.75 12.65
C TRP A 81 -2.51 9.70 11.94
N GLU A 82 -3.02 10.81 11.42
CA GLU A 82 -2.20 11.82 10.73
C GLU A 82 -1.10 12.34 11.67
N ALA A 83 -1.46 12.68 12.91
CA ALA A 83 -0.50 13.10 13.93
C ALA A 83 0.53 12.00 14.25
N ALA A 84 0.11 10.74 14.39
CA ALA A 84 1.00 9.63 14.70
C ALA A 84 1.99 9.33 13.56
N ILE A 85 1.52 9.34 12.31
CA ILE A 85 2.39 9.12 11.13
C ILE A 85 3.39 10.27 10.98
N LEU A 86 2.94 11.52 11.13
CA LEU A 86 3.82 12.70 11.08
C LEU A 86 4.88 12.66 12.18
N ALA A 87 4.48 12.40 13.43
CA ALA A 87 5.41 12.30 14.54
C ALA A 87 6.48 11.21 14.29
N LEU A 88 6.07 10.03 13.80
CA LEU A 88 7.02 8.97 13.44
C LEU A 88 7.99 9.42 12.33
N CYS A 89 7.49 10.13 11.33
CA CYS A 89 8.28 10.63 10.21
C CYS A 89 9.31 11.68 10.65
N ASP A 90 8.87 12.66 11.43
CA ASP A 90 9.70 13.78 11.88
C ASP A 90 10.73 13.31 12.92
N ASP A 91 10.31 12.52 13.91
CA ASP A 91 11.16 12.08 15.03
C ASP A 91 12.20 11.02 14.62
N HIS A 92 11.86 10.17 13.65
CA HIS A 92 12.68 9.00 13.34
C HIS A 92 13.15 8.92 11.88
N PHE A 93 12.41 9.50 10.93
CA PHE A 93 12.67 9.32 9.49
C PHE A 93 13.19 10.56 8.77
N PHE A 94 13.72 11.54 9.51
CA PHE A 94 14.35 12.73 8.94
C PHE A 94 13.43 13.50 7.99
N PHE A 95 12.11 13.41 8.15
CA PHE A 95 11.16 13.86 7.14
C PHE A 95 11.30 15.35 6.83
N ASP A 96 11.47 16.19 7.86
CA ASP A 96 11.85 17.61 7.74
C ASP A 96 12.98 17.88 6.73
N GLN A 97 13.96 16.96 6.65
CA GLN A 97 15.18 17.10 5.85
C GLN A 97 15.02 16.50 4.45
N VAL A 98 14.20 15.46 4.27
CA VAL A 98 14.14 14.70 3.00
C VAL A 98 12.87 14.95 2.19
N GLU A 99 11.84 15.58 2.76
CA GLU A 99 10.53 15.80 2.12
C GLU A 99 10.63 16.45 0.72
N GLU A 100 11.50 17.44 0.57
CA GLU A 100 11.69 18.16 -0.71
C GLU A 100 12.33 17.25 -1.79
N TRP A 101 13.14 16.28 -1.37
CA TRP A 101 13.86 15.34 -2.22
C TRP A 101 13.30 13.92 -2.12
N ASP A 102 11.96 13.79 -2.09
CA ASP A 102 11.29 12.50 -2.05
C ASP A 102 11.74 11.59 -3.21
N GLN A 103 11.82 10.29 -2.97
CA GLN A 103 12.22 9.29 -3.95
C GLN A 103 11.00 8.47 -4.40
N CYS A 104 11.01 7.90 -5.61
CA CYS A 104 9.95 6.98 -6.01
C CYS A 104 10.11 5.65 -5.27
N CYS A 105 11.33 5.11 -5.18
CA CYS A 105 11.60 3.93 -4.36
C CYS A 105 13.01 3.94 -3.78
N LEU A 106 13.31 3.02 -2.86
CA LEU A 106 14.66 2.92 -2.28
C LEU A 106 15.76 2.59 -3.31
N ALA A 107 15.40 1.98 -4.44
CA ALA A 107 16.37 1.66 -5.49
C ALA A 107 16.85 2.90 -6.25
N ASP A 108 16.09 4.02 -6.24
CA ASP A 108 16.49 5.24 -6.95
C ASP A 108 17.73 5.89 -6.34
N ILE A 109 17.84 5.84 -5.00
CA ILE A 109 18.92 6.48 -4.27
C ILE A 109 20.09 5.52 -3.97
N GLN A 110 19.88 4.21 -4.15
CA GLN A 110 20.89 3.17 -3.90
C GLN A 110 22.22 3.40 -4.67
N PRO A 111 22.24 3.84 -5.95
CA PRO A 111 23.50 4.06 -6.67
C PRO A 111 24.39 5.15 -6.06
N HIS A 112 23.84 5.99 -5.19
CA HIS A 112 24.56 7.05 -4.50
C HIS A 112 25.03 6.65 -3.09
N ASP A 113 24.68 5.44 -2.64
CA ASP A 113 25.08 4.90 -1.35
C ASP A 113 26.42 4.16 -1.48
N ASP A 114 27.44 4.62 -0.76
CA ASP A 114 28.75 3.97 -0.69
C ASP A 114 28.77 2.75 0.24
N CYS A 115 27.63 2.42 0.86
CA CYS A 115 27.45 1.35 1.84
C CYS A 115 28.35 1.48 3.08
N ALA A 116 28.90 2.66 3.36
CA ALA A 116 29.72 2.89 4.54
C ALA A 116 28.91 2.67 5.83
N SER A 117 29.59 2.23 6.89
CA SER A 117 28.96 2.05 8.19
C SER A 117 28.41 3.37 8.70
N LEU A 118 27.11 3.39 9.05
CA LEU A 118 26.46 4.55 9.69
C LEU A 118 26.63 4.56 11.21
N THR A 119 27.40 3.62 11.77
CA THR A 119 27.69 3.59 13.21
C THR A 119 28.53 4.80 13.59
N GLY A 120 28.00 5.65 14.47
CA GLY A 120 28.66 6.90 14.87
C GLY A 120 28.53 8.04 13.86
N TYR A 121 27.84 7.83 12.73
CA TYR A 121 27.56 8.89 11.76
C TYR A 121 26.62 9.94 12.37
N ASN A 122 26.99 11.22 12.28
CA ASN A 122 26.24 12.32 12.86
C ASN A 122 25.42 13.08 11.81
N PHE A 123 24.18 12.65 11.59
CA PHE A 123 23.23 13.27 10.65
C PHE A 123 22.97 14.76 10.94
N SER A 124 23.11 15.23 12.19
CA SER A 124 22.88 16.63 12.54
C SER A 124 24.00 17.58 12.12
N ARG A 125 25.18 17.03 11.77
CA ARG A 125 26.39 17.81 11.45
C ARG A 125 26.95 17.50 10.06
N ASP A 126 26.24 16.72 9.25
CA ASP A 126 26.71 16.35 7.92
C ASP A 126 26.45 17.42 6.85
N GLY A 127 25.74 18.49 7.20
CA GLY A 127 25.45 19.59 6.29
C GLY A 127 24.35 19.29 5.27
N PHE A 128 23.48 18.32 5.55
CA PHE A 128 22.22 18.11 4.83
C PHE A 128 21.03 18.45 5.75
N PRO A 129 19.97 19.13 5.26
CA PRO A 129 19.75 19.56 3.88
C PRO A 129 20.68 20.71 3.44
N PRO A 130 20.86 20.95 2.13
CA PRO A 130 21.68 22.05 1.62
C PRO A 130 21.18 23.42 2.12
N ALA A 131 22.10 24.38 2.29
CA ALA A 131 21.80 25.73 2.78
C ALA A 131 20.86 26.54 1.87
N THR A 132 20.70 26.14 0.60
CA THR A 132 19.76 26.74 -0.35
C THR A 132 18.33 26.23 -0.21
N SER A 133 18.05 25.33 0.74
CA SER A 133 16.71 24.82 0.99
C SER A 133 15.76 25.93 1.43
N HIS A 134 14.56 25.96 0.84
CA HIS A 134 13.59 27.05 1.04
C HIS A 134 12.85 27.00 2.39
N LYS A 135 13.23 26.12 3.32
CA LYS A 135 12.64 26.06 4.66
C LYS A 135 13.34 27.06 5.59
N GLY A 136 12.75 28.24 5.75
CA GLY A 136 13.10 29.22 6.79
C GLY A 136 12.91 28.66 8.22
N PRO A 137 13.34 29.38 9.26
CA PRO A 137 13.29 28.90 10.64
C PRO A 137 11.86 28.56 11.07
N ALA A 138 11.74 27.45 11.79
CA ALA A 138 10.51 26.79 12.23
C ALA A 138 9.34 27.73 12.57
N SER A 139 8.34 27.80 11.69
CA SER A 139 7.02 28.30 12.03
C SER A 139 6.14 27.17 12.58
N SER A 140 5.11 27.54 13.33
CA SER A 140 4.09 26.65 13.89
C SER A 140 3.23 25.91 12.85
N ASP A 141 3.48 26.08 11.54
CA ASP A 141 2.72 25.49 10.43
C ASP A 141 3.34 24.20 9.85
N LYS A 142 4.43 23.68 10.43
CA LYS A 142 5.12 22.48 9.92
C LYS A 142 4.17 21.28 9.75
N GLN A 143 3.27 21.07 10.69
CA GLN A 143 2.36 19.92 10.70
C GLN A 143 1.34 19.99 9.54
N GLN A 144 0.88 21.18 9.15
CA GLN A 144 -0.01 21.36 7.99
C GLN A 144 0.73 21.25 6.65
N GLN A 145 1.99 21.69 6.56
CA GLN A 145 2.80 21.57 5.34
C GLN A 145 3.17 20.10 5.07
N HIS A 146 3.61 19.39 6.10
CA HIS A 146 4.01 17.97 6.02
C HIS A 146 2.82 17.03 5.77
N ALA A 147 1.60 17.42 6.18
CA ALA A 147 0.38 16.67 5.89
C ALA A 147 0.15 16.44 4.39
N SER A 148 0.66 17.33 3.53
CA SER A 148 0.60 17.15 2.08
C SER A 148 1.39 15.93 1.61
N GLY A 149 2.45 15.53 2.34
CA GLY A 149 3.26 14.33 2.11
C GLY A 149 2.49 13.02 2.24
N LEU A 150 1.50 12.99 3.15
CA LEU A 150 0.71 11.80 3.46
C LEU A 150 -0.42 11.53 2.48
N ARG A 151 -0.95 12.60 1.88
CA ARG A 151 -2.17 12.60 1.08
C ARG A 151 -1.82 12.48 -0.41
N PRO A 152 -2.73 11.92 -1.24
CA PRO A 152 -2.58 11.92 -2.69
C PRO A 152 -2.33 13.33 -3.23
N SER A 153 -1.51 13.46 -4.27
CA SER A 153 -1.20 14.75 -4.89
C SER A 153 -2.45 15.39 -5.53
N ALA A 154 -2.56 16.72 -5.54
CA ALA A 154 -3.68 17.41 -6.20
C ALA A 154 -3.76 17.15 -7.73
N SER A 155 -2.68 16.70 -8.37
CA SER A 155 -2.69 16.28 -9.78
C SER A 155 -3.31 14.90 -10.01
N SER A 156 -3.46 14.08 -8.96
CA SER A 156 -4.33 12.89 -9.00
C SER A 156 -5.80 13.26 -8.72
N ALA A 157 -6.14 14.54 -8.52
CA ALA A 157 -7.48 15.01 -8.14
C ALA A 157 -8.52 15.03 -9.28
N SER A 158 -8.28 14.35 -10.40
CA SER A 158 -9.41 13.72 -11.12
C SER A 158 -10.16 12.73 -10.20
N GLN A 159 -9.53 12.34 -9.09
CA GLN A 159 -10.03 11.57 -7.95
C GLN A 159 -10.50 12.44 -6.77
N ALA A 160 -11.24 13.54 -6.99
CA ALA A 160 -11.87 14.21 -5.84
C ALA A 160 -12.68 13.16 -5.04
N PRO A 161 -12.48 13.05 -3.71
CA PRO A 161 -13.38 12.28 -2.86
C PRO A 161 -14.79 12.73 -3.18
N TRP A 162 -15.76 11.81 -3.22
CA TRP A 162 -17.14 12.26 -3.32
C TRP A 162 -17.43 13.10 -2.07
N VAL A 163 -17.57 14.41 -2.26
CA VAL A 163 -18.03 15.36 -1.25
C VAL A 163 -19.49 15.64 -1.60
N PRO A 164 -20.47 15.30 -0.74
CA PRO A 164 -21.85 15.70 -1.00
C PRO A 164 -21.91 17.23 -1.08
N PRO A 165 -22.75 17.81 -1.96
CA PRO A 165 -22.86 19.26 -2.05
C PRO A 165 -23.30 19.83 -0.70
N THR A 166 -22.44 20.64 -0.09
CA THR A 166 -22.86 21.56 0.98
C THR A 166 -23.72 22.64 0.36
N ALA A 167 -24.91 22.85 0.92
CA ALA A 167 -25.81 23.89 0.45
C ALA A 167 -25.12 25.28 0.52
N GLY A 168 -24.87 25.88 -0.64
CA GLY A 168 -24.55 27.31 -0.78
C GLY A 168 -23.19 27.60 -1.42
N GLY A 169 -23.20 27.99 -2.70
CA GLY A 169 -22.07 28.64 -3.37
C GLY A 169 -22.01 28.36 -4.87
N SER A 170 -22.53 29.28 -5.68
CA SER A 170 -22.49 29.22 -7.15
C SER A 170 -21.07 29.28 -7.71
N PRO A 171 -20.74 28.56 -8.80
CA PRO A 171 -19.47 28.74 -9.50
C PRO A 171 -19.56 29.89 -10.52
N VAL A 172 -18.54 30.75 -10.52
CA VAL A 172 -18.26 31.70 -11.61
C VAL A 172 -17.24 31.05 -12.53
N THR A 173 -17.49 31.12 -13.84
CA THR A 173 -16.62 30.64 -14.91
C THR A 173 -15.95 31.82 -15.61
N ASP A 174 -14.77 31.53 -16.18
CA ASP A 174 -14.03 32.16 -17.30
C ASP A 174 -12.53 32.19 -16.92
N GLY A 175 -11.55 31.73 -17.71
CA GLY A 175 -11.48 31.44 -19.14
C GLY A 175 -10.19 32.09 -19.67
N ALA A 176 -9.18 31.32 -20.09
CA ALA A 176 -8.12 31.76 -21.01
C ALA A 176 -7.25 30.58 -21.48
N MET A 177 -7.33 30.26 -22.78
CA MET A 177 -6.34 29.47 -23.52
C MET A 177 -5.14 30.35 -23.89
N GLY A 178 -3.95 29.75 -23.87
CA GLY A 178 -2.73 30.34 -24.43
C GLY A 178 -1.85 29.27 -25.03
N ASP A 179 -1.73 29.29 -26.36
CA ASP A 179 -0.80 28.49 -27.16
C ASP A 179 0.66 28.87 -26.89
N ALA A 180 1.55 27.86 -26.86
CA ALA A 180 2.98 28.08 -27.11
C ALA A 180 3.65 26.82 -27.69
N HIS A 181 4.02 26.90 -28.97
CA HIS A 181 5.06 26.08 -29.61
C HIS A 181 6.44 26.37 -29.00
N GLY A 182 7.29 25.35 -28.82
CA GLY A 182 8.72 25.58 -28.56
C GLY A 182 9.57 24.38 -28.13
N GLN A 183 10.29 23.82 -29.11
CA GLN A 183 11.64 23.19 -29.03
C GLN A 183 11.94 21.99 -28.12
N MET A 184 12.26 20.88 -28.79
CA MET A 184 13.03 19.75 -28.27
C MET A 184 14.54 20.06 -28.24
N PRO A 185 15.28 19.69 -27.18
CA PRO A 185 16.70 19.44 -27.29
C PRO A 185 17.00 17.93 -27.26
N SER A 186 17.66 17.49 -28.33
CA SER A 186 18.32 16.20 -28.50
C SER A 186 19.69 16.19 -27.81
N GLY A 187 19.89 15.25 -26.89
CA GLY A 187 21.16 14.90 -26.23
C GLY A 187 20.94 13.72 -25.28
N PRO A 188 21.95 12.88 -24.98
CA PRO A 188 21.73 11.69 -24.17
C PRO A 188 21.41 12.11 -22.73
N ARG A 189 20.14 11.99 -22.34
CA ARG A 189 19.71 12.23 -20.97
C ARG A 189 20.27 11.11 -20.09
N LEU A 190 21.09 11.46 -19.10
CA LEU A 190 21.27 10.62 -17.91
C LEU A 190 19.87 10.27 -17.39
N ALA A 191 19.67 9.00 -17.02
CA ALA A 191 18.39 8.44 -16.61
C ALA A 191 17.63 9.37 -15.63
N SER A 192 16.40 9.74 -15.99
CA SER A 192 15.56 10.66 -15.21
C SER A 192 15.40 10.16 -13.76
N PRO A 193 15.53 11.03 -12.74
CA PRO A 193 15.19 10.66 -11.37
C PRO A 193 13.66 10.55 -11.31
N HIS A 194 13.14 9.34 -11.08
CA HIS A 194 11.69 9.09 -11.00
C HIS A 194 11.06 9.66 -9.71
N GLY A 195 11.89 10.18 -8.79
CA GLY A 195 11.48 10.92 -7.59
C GLY A 195 11.24 12.42 -7.82
N SER A 196 11.31 13.21 -6.74
CA SER A 196 11.12 14.65 -6.77
C SER A 196 12.07 15.33 -7.77
N PRO A 197 11.58 16.23 -8.64
CA PRO A 197 12.41 17.01 -9.54
C PRO A 197 13.50 17.82 -8.83
N ALA A 198 13.30 18.16 -7.55
CA ALA A 198 14.29 18.86 -6.73
C ALA A 198 15.61 18.08 -6.59
N CYS A 199 15.59 16.74 -6.76
CA CYS A 199 16.80 15.91 -6.70
C CYS A 199 17.84 16.29 -7.76
N ALA A 200 17.42 16.86 -8.89
CA ALA A 200 18.32 17.32 -9.94
C ALA A 200 19.24 18.47 -9.49
N SER A 201 18.91 19.16 -8.39
CA SER A 201 19.73 20.24 -7.81
C SER A 201 20.83 19.75 -6.87
N LEU A 202 20.81 18.47 -6.47
CA LEU A 202 21.77 17.92 -5.52
C LEU A 202 23.05 17.47 -6.23
N ASP A 203 24.20 17.82 -5.67
CA ASP A 203 25.47 17.25 -6.09
C ASP A 203 25.65 15.81 -5.56
N ALA A 204 26.71 15.12 -6.02
CA ALA A 204 26.99 13.75 -5.62
C ALA A 204 27.18 13.58 -4.09
N ALA A 205 27.75 14.58 -3.41
CA ALA A 205 27.97 14.52 -1.98
C ALA A 205 26.65 14.65 -1.19
N MET A 206 25.71 15.46 -1.67
CA MET A 206 24.37 15.57 -1.08
C MET A 206 23.52 14.34 -1.38
N LEU A 207 23.62 13.77 -2.59
CA LEU A 207 22.94 12.51 -2.93
C LEU A 207 23.42 11.35 -2.04
N ALA A 208 24.70 11.27 -1.72
CA ALA A 208 25.21 10.27 -0.77
C ALA A 208 24.62 10.45 0.64
N LYS A 209 24.52 11.70 1.13
CA LYS A 209 23.92 12.00 2.44
C LYS A 209 22.41 11.73 2.48
N LEU A 210 21.72 11.92 1.36
CA LEU A 210 20.33 11.53 1.18
C LEU A 210 20.20 10.00 1.20
N ALA A 211 21.08 9.28 0.51
CA ALA A 211 21.14 7.82 0.51
C ALA A 211 21.33 7.25 1.94
N TYR A 212 22.20 7.86 2.75
CA TYR A 212 22.40 7.44 4.14
C TYR A 212 21.13 7.56 4.99
N ARG A 213 20.33 8.62 4.78
CA ARG A 213 19.05 8.80 5.47
C ARG A 213 18.06 7.72 5.03
N TYR A 214 17.89 7.49 3.73
CA TYR A 214 17.01 6.43 3.21
C TYR A 214 17.44 5.03 3.66
N ARG A 215 18.73 4.71 3.65
CA ARG A 215 19.25 3.43 4.18
C ARG A 215 19.01 3.31 5.69
N ARG A 216 19.16 4.40 6.44
CA ARG A 216 18.84 4.41 7.88
C ARG A 216 17.35 4.18 8.12
N ILE A 217 16.47 4.84 7.36
CA ILE A 217 15.01 4.67 7.43
C ILE A 217 14.65 3.22 7.11
N ALA A 218 15.11 2.68 5.97
CA ALA A 218 14.84 1.30 5.57
C ALA A 218 15.28 0.29 6.64
N LYS A 219 16.44 0.52 7.27
CA LYS A 219 16.92 -0.30 8.39
C LYS A 219 16.02 -0.20 9.62
N LEU A 220 15.58 0.99 10.00
CA LEU A 220 14.62 1.16 11.11
C LEU A 220 13.29 0.44 10.82
N VAL A 221 12.78 0.58 9.60
CA VAL A 221 11.56 -0.13 9.16
C VAL A 221 11.74 -1.65 9.23
N SER A 222 12.90 -2.18 8.83
CA SER A 222 13.17 -3.61 8.90
C SER A 222 13.22 -4.17 10.34
N PHE A 223 13.61 -3.34 11.32
CA PHE A 223 13.52 -3.74 12.73
C PHE A 223 12.09 -3.61 13.25
N GLY A 224 11.28 -2.69 12.73
CA GLY A 224 9.90 -2.52 13.14
C GLY A 224 9.74 -1.64 14.38
N LEU A 225 8.48 -1.48 14.84
CA LEU A 225 8.13 -0.52 15.88
C LEU A 225 8.84 -0.75 17.22
N HIS A 226 9.31 -1.97 17.54
CA HIS A 226 10.03 -2.21 18.79
C HIS A 226 11.38 -1.47 18.86
N ALA A 227 11.96 -1.12 17.72
CA ALA A 227 13.19 -0.32 17.64
C ALA A 227 12.91 1.20 17.69
N LEU A 228 11.64 1.60 17.72
CA LEU A 228 11.16 2.98 17.66
C LEU A 228 10.26 3.30 18.87
N GLY A 229 10.10 4.59 19.15
CA GLY A 229 9.23 5.08 20.22
C GLY A 229 9.61 4.63 21.64
N THR A 230 8.99 5.28 22.62
CA THR A 230 8.94 4.83 24.01
C THR A 230 7.91 3.72 24.21
N GLY A 231 7.92 3.04 25.35
CA GLY A 231 6.86 2.06 25.70
C GLY A 231 5.46 2.64 25.55
N PRO A 232 5.15 3.78 26.19
CA PRO A 232 3.85 4.44 26.08
C PRO A 232 3.46 4.81 24.64
N GLN A 233 4.39 5.32 23.83
CA GLN A 233 4.10 5.63 22.42
C GLN A 233 3.71 4.38 21.62
N ARG A 234 4.34 3.24 21.89
CA ARG A 234 3.97 1.97 21.24
C ARG A 234 2.60 1.47 21.69
N ASP A 235 2.26 1.64 22.96
CA ASP A 235 0.93 1.30 23.49
C ASP A 235 -0.15 2.19 22.84
N GLU A 236 0.14 3.48 22.63
CA GLU A 236 -0.75 4.41 21.91
C GLU A 236 -0.95 4.02 20.44
N TRP A 237 0.12 3.67 19.72
CA TRP A 237 0.02 3.18 18.34
C TRP A 237 -0.78 1.87 18.25
N GLU A 238 -0.58 0.96 19.21
CA GLU A 238 -1.35 -0.28 19.29
C GLU A 238 -2.84 -0.02 19.55
N ALA A 239 -3.16 0.87 20.50
CA ALA A 239 -4.54 1.25 20.79
C ALA A 239 -5.21 1.89 19.57
N LEU A 240 -4.49 2.76 18.85
CA LEU A 240 -4.98 3.39 17.63
C LEU A 240 -5.27 2.36 16.52
N TYR A 241 -4.40 1.37 16.35
CA TYR A 241 -4.62 0.25 15.44
C TYR A 241 -5.88 -0.54 15.82
N GLN A 242 -6.02 -0.92 17.10
CA GLN A 242 -7.15 -1.71 17.58
C GLN A 242 -8.49 -0.98 17.46
N GLU A 243 -8.52 0.30 17.81
CA GLU A 243 -9.69 1.15 17.66
C GLU A 243 -10.11 1.26 16.19
N THR A 244 -9.15 1.49 15.30
CA THR A 244 -9.38 1.59 13.85
C THR A 244 -9.91 0.29 13.28
N ASP A 245 -9.29 -0.83 13.61
CA ASP A 245 -9.71 -2.15 13.14
C ASP A 245 -11.11 -2.51 13.67
N ALA A 246 -11.45 -2.11 14.91
CA ALA A 246 -12.79 -2.31 15.46
C ALA A 246 -13.86 -1.50 14.71
N VAL A 247 -13.64 -0.20 14.47
CA VAL A 247 -14.63 0.66 13.79
C VAL A 247 -14.71 0.40 12.28
N THR A 248 -13.67 -0.20 11.69
CA THR A 248 -13.63 -0.57 10.26
C THR A 248 -14.05 -2.02 9.99
N GLY A 249 -14.60 -2.72 10.99
CA GLY A 249 -15.12 -4.08 10.81
C GLY A 249 -14.05 -5.13 10.53
N GLY A 250 -12.83 -4.94 11.03
CA GLY A 250 -11.72 -5.87 10.86
C GLY A 250 -10.91 -5.67 9.57
N TRP A 251 -10.95 -4.49 8.96
CA TRP A 251 -10.22 -4.22 7.72
C TRP A 251 -8.72 -4.51 7.84
N LEU A 252 -8.07 -4.01 8.90
CA LEU A 252 -6.62 -4.10 9.06
C LEU A 252 -6.18 -5.54 9.35
N ARG A 253 -6.91 -6.26 10.22
CA ARG A 253 -6.64 -7.69 10.46
C ARG A 253 -6.85 -8.53 9.20
N HIS A 254 -7.87 -8.21 8.39
CA HIS A 254 -8.13 -8.90 7.13
C HIS A 254 -7.01 -8.69 6.13
N ALA A 255 -6.50 -7.45 6.00
CA ALA A 255 -5.37 -7.14 5.13
C ALA A 255 -4.13 -7.99 5.48
N SER A 256 -3.78 -8.04 6.77
CA SER A 256 -2.65 -8.83 7.25
C SER A 256 -2.84 -10.34 7.02
N ALA A 257 -4.04 -10.86 7.29
CA ALA A 257 -4.36 -12.27 7.06
C ALA A 257 -4.31 -12.63 5.57
N LEU A 258 -4.85 -11.77 4.69
CA LEU A 258 -4.89 -12.00 3.25
C LEU A 258 -3.49 -12.00 2.64
N LEU A 259 -2.61 -11.07 3.04
CA LEU A 259 -1.20 -11.05 2.61
C LEU A 259 -0.48 -12.34 3.05
N ALA A 260 -0.65 -12.74 4.32
CA ALA A 260 -0.07 -13.98 4.85
C ALA A 260 -0.59 -15.22 4.10
N ASP A 261 -1.89 -15.27 3.80
CA ASP A 261 -2.52 -16.36 3.08
C ASP A 261 -2.01 -16.45 1.64
N CYS A 262 -1.89 -15.32 0.94
CA CYS A 262 -1.31 -15.29 -0.39
C CYS A 262 0.12 -15.86 -0.40
N SER A 263 0.97 -15.38 0.52
CA SER A 263 2.35 -15.84 0.69
C SER A 263 2.48 -17.33 1.04
N ARG A 264 1.48 -17.94 1.69
CA ARG A 264 1.53 -19.36 2.08
C ARG A 264 0.89 -20.28 1.05
N GLN A 265 -0.21 -19.86 0.44
CA GLN A 265 -1.11 -20.75 -0.27
C GLN A 265 -1.06 -20.58 -1.79
N LEU A 266 -0.62 -19.43 -2.31
CA LEU A 266 -0.38 -19.29 -3.76
C LEU A 266 0.95 -19.91 -4.19
N CYS A 267 1.90 -20.06 -3.26
CA CYS A 267 3.19 -20.71 -3.48
C CYS A 267 3.09 -22.21 -3.80
N ASP A 268 1.95 -22.84 -3.49
CA ASP A 268 1.80 -24.30 -3.37
C ASP A 268 0.88 -24.90 -4.46
N SER A 269 0.76 -24.21 -5.60
CA SER A 269 -0.25 -24.52 -6.64
C SER A 269 0.23 -25.52 -7.71
N SER A 270 1.53 -25.80 -7.77
CA SER A 270 2.17 -26.80 -8.63
C SER A 270 3.46 -27.27 -7.97
N ALA A 271 4.02 -28.42 -8.36
CA ALA A 271 5.18 -29.09 -7.76
C ALA A 271 6.53 -28.32 -7.80
N GLU A 272 6.48 -27.00 -7.93
CA GLU A 272 7.61 -26.10 -8.01
C GLU A 272 7.34 -24.91 -7.07
N ASP A 273 8.24 -24.65 -6.12
CA ASP A 273 8.17 -23.56 -5.13
C ASP A 273 8.08 -22.19 -5.84
N ARG A 274 6.85 -21.73 -6.14
CA ARG A 274 6.63 -20.41 -6.75
C ARG A 274 6.63 -19.33 -5.68
N GLU A 275 7.51 -18.34 -5.79
CA GLU A 275 7.54 -17.21 -4.86
C GLU A 275 6.34 -16.27 -5.08
N VAL A 276 5.78 -15.75 -3.98
CA VAL A 276 4.80 -14.65 -4.00
C VAL A 276 5.47 -13.42 -3.43
N VAL A 277 5.55 -12.36 -4.24
CA VAL A 277 6.14 -11.08 -3.86
C VAL A 277 5.04 -10.05 -3.71
N HIS A 278 4.96 -9.43 -2.54
CA HIS A 278 4.08 -8.29 -2.31
C HIS A 278 4.82 -6.98 -2.59
N VAL A 279 4.19 -6.15 -3.40
CA VAL A 279 4.64 -4.82 -3.80
C VAL A 279 3.56 -3.81 -3.41
N ALA A 280 3.94 -2.69 -2.78
CA ALA A 280 3.04 -1.58 -2.53
C ALA A 280 3.37 -0.41 -3.48
N VAL A 281 2.38 0.11 -4.19
CA VAL A 281 2.49 1.32 -5.00
C VAL A 281 1.43 2.31 -4.54
N THR A 282 1.82 3.48 -4.03
CA THR A 282 0.91 4.47 -3.40
C THR A 282 1.14 5.87 -3.96
N SER A 283 0.15 6.76 -3.89
CA SER A 283 0.23 8.15 -4.36
C SER A 283 0.84 9.14 -3.34
N GLY A 284 1.04 8.70 -2.08
CA GLY A 284 1.76 9.47 -1.06
C GLY A 284 3.29 9.45 -1.26
N GLN A 285 4.01 10.29 -0.50
CA GLN A 285 5.49 10.27 -0.50
C GLN A 285 6.04 8.96 0.07
N LEU A 286 7.27 8.60 -0.30
CA LEU A 286 7.86 7.32 0.09
C LEU A 286 8.08 7.23 1.61
N VAL A 287 8.59 8.28 2.25
CA VAL A 287 8.89 8.25 3.69
C VAL A 287 7.63 8.07 4.55
N PRO A 288 6.54 8.85 4.37
CA PRO A 288 5.27 8.58 5.04
C PRO A 288 4.70 7.20 4.72
N SER A 289 4.88 6.70 3.50
CA SER A 289 4.40 5.37 3.12
C SER A 289 5.13 4.26 3.89
N LEU A 290 6.44 4.40 4.08
CA LEU A 290 7.22 3.50 4.94
C LEU A 290 6.80 3.57 6.42
N ALA A 291 6.42 4.76 6.92
CA ALA A 291 5.87 4.93 8.26
C ALA A 291 4.51 4.23 8.39
N LYS A 292 3.62 4.36 7.39
CA LYS A 292 2.35 3.64 7.32
C LYS A 292 2.58 2.12 7.34
N LEU A 293 3.54 1.59 6.59
CA LEU A 293 3.85 0.15 6.62
C LEU A 293 4.15 -0.37 8.04
N LEU A 294 4.83 0.43 8.87
CA LEU A 294 5.11 0.06 10.26
C LEU A 294 3.88 0.15 11.14
N LEU A 295 3.23 1.31 11.13
CA LEU A 295 2.12 1.63 12.03
C LEU A 295 0.90 0.74 11.78
N PHE A 296 0.67 0.38 10.51
CA PHE A 296 -0.40 -0.54 10.10
C PHE A 296 0.07 -2.01 10.04
N LYS A 297 1.26 -2.32 10.58
CA LYS A 297 1.80 -3.68 10.74
C LYS A 297 1.93 -4.48 9.43
N LEU A 298 2.14 -3.80 8.31
CA LEU A 298 2.30 -4.39 6.98
C LEU A 298 3.76 -4.79 6.68
N GLY A 299 4.73 -4.25 7.44
CA GLY A 299 6.17 -4.55 7.24
C GLY A 299 6.58 -6.01 7.47
N ALA A 300 5.71 -6.84 8.06
CA ALA A 300 5.91 -8.29 8.14
C ALA A 300 5.73 -9.00 6.79
N HIS A 301 5.02 -8.37 5.85
CA HIS A 301 4.61 -8.93 4.56
C HIS A 301 5.21 -8.18 3.37
N ILE A 302 5.40 -6.86 3.50
CA ILE A 302 5.92 -6.00 2.43
C ILE A 302 7.27 -5.43 2.87
N ALA A 303 8.33 -5.82 2.16
CA ALA A 303 9.67 -5.30 2.41
C ALA A 303 9.75 -3.80 2.04
N PRO A 304 10.55 -2.98 2.73
CA PRO A 304 10.74 -1.56 2.40
C PRO A 304 11.22 -1.33 0.96
N THR A 305 12.01 -2.27 0.43
CA THR A 305 12.53 -2.26 -0.95
C THR A 305 11.45 -2.56 -1.99
N ASN A 306 10.27 -3.01 -1.56
CA ASN A 306 9.11 -3.29 -2.39
C ASN A 306 8.01 -2.22 -2.27
N VAL A 307 8.37 -0.99 -1.88
CA VAL A 307 7.44 0.15 -1.81
C VAL A 307 7.81 1.20 -2.85
N TRP A 308 6.82 1.63 -3.62
CA TRP A 308 6.92 2.69 -4.63
C TRP A 308 5.94 3.83 -4.32
N SER A 309 6.47 5.05 -4.31
CA SER A 309 5.74 6.32 -4.33
C SER A 309 5.53 6.74 -5.78
N SER A 310 4.27 6.84 -6.18
CA SER A 310 3.83 7.36 -7.47
C SER A 310 3.64 8.88 -7.47
N ARG A 311 3.95 9.57 -6.36
CA ARG A 311 3.67 11.01 -6.18
C ARG A 311 4.16 11.90 -7.32
N HIS A 312 5.34 11.59 -7.86
CA HIS A 312 6.00 12.42 -8.87
C HIS A 312 5.95 11.83 -10.29
N CYS A 313 5.69 10.53 -10.42
CA CYS A 313 5.77 9.81 -11.69
C CYS A 313 4.47 9.13 -12.14
N GLY A 314 3.46 9.02 -11.26
CA GLY A 314 2.19 8.34 -11.50
C GLY A 314 2.26 6.81 -11.43
N LYS A 315 1.11 6.16 -11.24
CA LYS A 315 1.02 4.68 -11.08
C LYS A 315 1.50 3.93 -12.32
N ALA A 316 1.20 4.42 -13.52
CA ALA A 316 1.62 3.80 -14.78
C ALA A 316 3.15 3.65 -14.87
N ALA A 317 3.90 4.73 -14.57
CA ALA A 317 5.36 4.69 -14.54
C ALA A 317 5.89 3.73 -13.45
N CYS A 318 5.29 3.75 -12.25
CA CYS A 318 5.64 2.80 -11.20
C CYS A 318 5.41 1.34 -11.62
N PHE A 319 4.30 1.02 -12.26
CA PHE A 319 3.99 -0.34 -12.71
C PHE A 319 5.00 -0.81 -13.75
N ASP A 320 5.41 0.07 -14.67
CA ASP A 320 6.49 -0.20 -15.61
C ASP A 320 7.83 -0.46 -14.92
N LEU A 321 8.17 0.31 -13.89
CA LEU A 321 9.38 0.10 -13.09
C LEU A 321 9.35 -1.23 -12.33
N VAL A 322 8.20 -1.57 -11.73
CA VAL A 322 7.96 -2.87 -11.09
C VAL A 322 8.13 -4.01 -12.10
N ARG A 323 7.55 -3.87 -13.30
CA ARG A 323 7.72 -4.85 -14.39
C ARG A 323 9.17 -5.03 -14.82
N ARG A 324 9.93 -3.93 -14.93
CA ARG A 324 11.36 -3.96 -15.26
C ARG A 324 12.20 -4.61 -14.17
N ARG A 325 11.86 -4.39 -12.90
CA ARG A 325 12.57 -4.98 -11.74
C ARG A 325 12.39 -6.48 -11.66
N PHE A 326 11.14 -6.96 -11.74
CA PHE A 326 10.84 -8.39 -11.54
C PHE A 326 10.88 -9.20 -12.85
N GLY A 327 10.80 -8.53 -14.00
CA GLY A 327 10.90 -9.15 -15.31
C GLY A 327 9.53 -9.55 -15.89
N PRO A 328 9.36 -9.46 -17.22
CA PRO A 328 8.06 -9.59 -17.88
C PRO A 328 7.47 -11.02 -17.82
N ALA A 329 8.25 -12.01 -17.37
CA ALA A 329 7.81 -13.40 -17.28
C ALA A 329 7.06 -13.71 -15.97
N CYS A 330 7.09 -12.81 -14.99
CA CYS A 330 6.30 -12.93 -13.76
C CYS A 330 4.80 -12.83 -14.03
N THR A 331 4.00 -13.44 -13.16
CA THR A 331 2.56 -13.21 -13.12
C THR A 331 2.27 -11.98 -12.27
N TYR A 332 1.55 -11.00 -12.80
CA TYR A 332 1.20 -9.78 -12.09
C TYR A 332 -0.30 -9.72 -11.80
N VAL A 333 -0.67 -9.20 -10.64
CA VAL A 333 -2.05 -8.81 -10.31
C VAL A 333 -1.99 -7.47 -9.61
N ALA A 334 -2.72 -6.49 -10.14
CA ALA A 334 -2.91 -5.19 -9.49
C ALA A 334 -4.16 -5.22 -8.61
N ILE A 335 -4.09 -4.66 -7.41
CA ILE A 335 -5.20 -4.58 -6.46
C ILE A 335 -5.24 -3.17 -5.89
N GLY A 336 -6.38 -2.49 -6.00
CA GLY A 336 -6.53 -1.11 -5.52
C GLY A 336 -7.99 -0.67 -5.49
N ASP A 337 -8.26 0.53 -5.01
CA ASP A 337 -9.61 1.09 -4.95
C ASP A 337 -9.88 2.19 -6.00
N GLY A 338 -8.82 2.72 -6.62
CA GLY A 338 -8.87 3.92 -7.45
C GLY A 338 -8.90 3.65 -8.96
N MET A 339 -8.98 4.72 -9.75
CA MET A 339 -8.98 4.63 -11.22
C MET A 339 -7.56 4.56 -11.79
N GLU A 340 -6.58 5.12 -11.08
CA GLU A 340 -5.23 5.30 -11.62
C GLU A 340 -4.48 3.97 -11.71
N GLU A 341 -4.62 3.09 -10.71
CA GLU A 341 -4.05 1.74 -10.75
C GLU A 341 -4.82 0.81 -11.70
N ASP A 342 -6.13 1.00 -11.86
CA ASP A 342 -6.92 0.30 -12.88
C ASP A 342 -6.39 0.66 -14.27
N GLU A 343 -6.31 1.96 -14.61
CA GLU A 343 -5.79 2.48 -15.89
C GLU A 343 -4.35 2.01 -16.16
N ALA A 344 -3.47 2.11 -15.16
CA ALA A 344 -2.10 1.61 -15.26
C ALA A 344 -2.04 0.10 -15.54
N ALA A 345 -2.87 -0.70 -14.85
CA ALA A 345 -2.95 -2.15 -15.08
C ALA A 345 -3.45 -2.46 -16.49
N ALA A 346 -4.49 -1.77 -16.97
CA ALA A 346 -5.05 -1.98 -18.29
C ALA A 346 -4.06 -1.66 -19.42
N GLU A 347 -3.26 -0.59 -19.27
CA GLU A 347 -2.25 -0.19 -20.25
C GLU A 347 -1.20 -1.28 -20.50
N ILE A 348 -0.79 -2.00 -19.45
CA ILE A 348 0.24 -3.05 -19.53
C ILE A 348 -0.34 -4.47 -19.52
N GLY A 349 -1.66 -4.61 -19.60
CA GLY A 349 -2.37 -5.89 -19.67
C GLY A 349 -2.35 -6.71 -18.38
N TRP A 350 -2.22 -6.07 -17.22
CA TRP A 350 -2.31 -6.74 -15.93
C TRP A 350 -3.77 -6.92 -15.48
N PRO A 351 -4.14 -8.10 -14.96
CA PRO A 351 -5.38 -8.26 -14.21
C PRO A 351 -5.47 -7.26 -13.05
N TYR A 352 -6.63 -6.62 -12.90
CA TYR A 352 -6.92 -5.69 -11.82
C TYR A 352 -8.10 -6.18 -10.98
N ILE A 353 -8.01 -5.99 -9.66
CA ILE A 353 -9.08 -6.26 -8.70
C ILE A 353 -9.39 -4.96 -7.95
N ARG A 354 -10.59 -4.42 -8.16
CA ARG A 354 -11.10 -3.26 -7.43
C ARG A 354 -11.63 -3.67 -6.07
N VAL A 355 -11.09 -3.03 -5.05
CA VAL A 355 -11.60 -3.10 -3.69
C VAL A 355 -12.39 -1.84 -3.36
N LEU A 356 -13.41 -1.99 -2.53
CA LEU A 356 -14.33 -0.93 -2.15
C LEU A 356 -14.37 -0.80 -0.63
N LEU A 357 -14.69 0.40 -0.14
CA LEU A 357 -14.93 0.64 1.29
C LEU A 357 -16.21 -0.05 1.76
N ALA A 358 -17.19 -0.21 0.85
CA ALA A 358 -18.52 -0.76 1.12
C ALA A 358 -19.08 -1.44 -0.14
N PRO A 359 -20.24 -2.12 -0.08
CA PRO A 359 -20.85 -2.69 -1.28
C PRO A 359 -21.10 -1.64 -2.36
N ALA A 360 -20.97 -2.02 -3.64
CA ALA A 360 -21.12 -1.09 -4.78
C ALA A 360 -22.46 -0.33 -4.78
N ALA A 361 -23.53 -0.93 -4.24
CA ALA A 361 -24.85 -0.30 -4.09
C ALA A 361 -24.84 0.95 -3.20
N ASN A 362 -23.81 1.14 -2.36
CA ASN A 362 -23.67 2.31 -1.50
C ASN A 362 -23.02 3.50 -2.22
N TYR A 363 -22.54 3.31 -3.44
CA TYR A 363 -21.93 4.35 -4.27
C TYR A 363 -22.95 4.92 -5.27
N PRO A 364 -22.80 6.19 -5.69
CA PRO A 364 -23.64 6.75 -6.74
C PRO A 364 -23.56 5.91 -8.03
N ALA A 365 -24.71 5.57 -8.61
CA ALA A 365 -24.77 4.72 -9.81
C ALA A 365 -23.90 5.26 -10.97
N GLN A 366 -23.85 6.58 -11.16
CA GLN A 366 -23.01 7.22 -12.17
C GLN A 366 -21.52 6.90 -11.98
N ARG A 367 -21.05 6.81 -10.73
CA ARG A 367 -19.66 6.45 -10.41
C ARG A 367 -19.41 4.96 -10.63
N VAL A 368 -20.36 4.11 -10.27
CA VAL A 368 -20.23 2.66 -10.50
C VAL A 368 -20.15 2.36 -12.00
N LEU A 369 -20.88 3.11 -12.83
CA LEU A 369 -20.85 2.97 -14.29
C LEU A 369 -19.52 3.37 -14.94
N THR A 370 -18.65 4.14 -14.25
CA THR A 370 -17.32 4.46 -14.78
C THR A 370 -16.31 3.34 -14.55
N TRP A 371 -16.60 2.39 -13.66
CA TRP A 371 -15.68 1.30 -13.35
C TRP A 371 -15.75 0.21 -14.40
N ARG A 372 -14.57 -0.28 -14.81
CA ARG A 372 -14.50 -1.43 -15.71
C ARG A 372 -15.00 -2.68 -15.00
N PRO A 373 -15.86 -3.50 -15.63
CA PRO A 373 -16.21 -4.80 -15.11
C PRO A 373 -14.96 -5.69 -15.06
N GLU A 374 -14.79 -6.43 -13.96
CA GLU A 374 -13.60 -7.25 -13.75
C GLU A 374 -13.87 -8.73 -13.89
N ALA A 375 -12.98 -9.43 -14.60
CA ALA A 375 -13.06 -10.88 -14.78
C ALA A 375 -12.91 -11.66 -13.46
N ALA A 376 -12.17 -11.11 -12.48
CA ALA A 376 -11.90 -11.79 -11.22
C ALA A 376 -13.11 -11.76 -10.27
N THR A 377 -13.83 -10.63 -10.23
CA THR A 377 -14.91 -10.34 -9.28
C THR A 377 -16.30 -10.49 -9.90
N CYS A 378 -16.37 -10.62 -11.24
CA CYS A 378 -17.61 -10.67 -12.02
C CYS A 378 -18.52 -9.45 -11.79
N GLY A 379 -17.94 -8.30 -11.43
CA GLY A 379 -18.70 -7.13 -11.01
C GLY A 379 -17.86 -5.84 -10.96
N PRO A 380 -18.41 -4.78 -10.35
CA PRO A 380 -17.78 -3.46 -10.24
C PRO A 380 -16.70 -3.37 -9.15
N GLY A 381 -16.17 -4.50 -8.67
CA GLY A 381 -15.37 -4.60 -7.45
C GLY A 381 -16.17 -5.10 -6.24
N LEU A 382 -15.50 -5.22 -5.09
CA LEU A 382 -16.08 -5.77 -3.86
C LEU A 382 -15.54 -5.08 -2.61
N PRO A 383 -16.28 -5.10 -1.47
CA PRO A 383 -15.72 -4.68 -0.20
C PRO A 383 -14.40 -5.40 0.10
N PHE A 384 -13.37 -4.69 0.55
CA PHE A 384 -12.05 -5.31 0.79
C PHE A 384 -12.11 -6.51 1.74
N THR A 385 -12.95 -6.44 2.78
CA THR A 385 -13.16 -7.55 3.74
C THR A 385 -13.77 -8.80 3.12
N GLN A 386 -14.30 -8.72 1.90
CA GLN A 386 -14.79 -9.85 1.11
C GLN A 386 -13.75 -10.35 0.09
N LEU A 387 -12.63 -9.64 -0.08
CA LEU A 387 -11.54 -10.10 -0.93
C LEU A 387 -10.92 -11.36 -0.32
N THR A 388 -10.70 -12.36 -1.16
CA THR A 388 -10.18 -13.66 -0.73
C THR A 388 -9.03 -14.06 -1.63
N ILE A 389 -8.22 -15.00 -1.15
CA ILE A 389 -7.17 -15.61 -1.96
C ILE A 389 -7.71 -16.25 -3.25
N GLY A 390 -8.95 -16.75 -3.27
CA GLY A 390 -9.55 -17.32 -4.47
C GLY A 390 -9.77 -16.30 -5.59
N HIS A 391 -10.11 -15.05 -5.23
CA HIS A 391 -10.19 -13.95 -6.20
C HIS A 391 -8.81 -13.63 -6.80
N ILE A 392 -7.79 -13.55 -5.95
CA ILE A 392 -6.40 -13.27 -6.37
C ILE A 392 -5.84 -14.41 -7.23
N ALA A 393 -6.06 -15.67 -6.83
CA ALA A 393 -5.64 -16.84 -7.59
C ALA A 393 -6.28 -16.86 -8.99
N ARG A 394 -7.56 -16.54 -9.09
CA ARG A 394 -8.28 -16.44 -10.37
C ARG A 394 -7.71 -15.32 -11.23
N ALA A 395 -7.46 -14.14 -10.67
CA ALA A 395 -6.84 -13.03 -11.39
C ALA A 395 -5.43 -13.39 -11.88
N ALA A 396 -4.66 -14.13 -11.08
CA ALA A 396 -3.35 -14.65 -11.43
C ALA A 396 -3.38 -15.82 -12.45
N GLY A 397 -4.57 -16.24 -12.92
CA GLY A 397 -4.72 -17.35 -13.85
C GLY A 397 -4.36 -18.72 -13.27
N LEU A 398 -4.36 -18.86 -11.95
CA LEU A 398 -4.07 -20.13 -11.27
C LEU A 398 -5.30 -21.05 -11.29
N PRO A 399 -5.09 -22.38 -11.38
CA PRO A 399 -6.18 -23.33 -11.32
C PRO A 399 -6.90 -23.27 -9.97
N PRO A 400 -8.23 -23.49 -9.93
CA PRO A 400 -8.95 -23.60 -8.67
C PRO A 400 -8.37 -24.74 -7.84
N ARG A 401 -8.01 -24.47 -6.58
CA ARG A 401 -7.57 -25.52 -5.65
C ARG A 401 -8.65 -26.61 -5.59
N GLN A 402 -8.31 -27.83 -5.97
CA GLN A 402 -9.13 -28.99 -5.63
C GLN A 402 -9.15 -29.07 -4.10
N ARG A 403 -10.34 -29.00 -3.50
CA ARG A 403 -10.47 -29.36 -2.08
C ARG A 403 -10.04 -30.82 -1.98
N SER A 404 -8.95 -31.10 -1.29
CA SER A 404 -8.59 -32.47 -0.91
C SER A 404 -9.79 -33.08 -0.19
N ALA A 405 -10.31 -34.19 -0.70
CA ALA A 405 -11.48 -34.86 -0.13
C ALA A 405 -11.22 -35.49 1.26
N ASP A 406 -10.00 -35.37 1.80
CA ASP A 406 -9.55 -36.08 3.01
C ASP A 406 -9.74 -35.29 4.32
N SER A 407 -10.79 -34.48 4.44
CA SER A 407 -11.18 -33.90 5.73
C SER A 407 -12.68 -34.00 5.98
N PHE A 408 -13.25 -35.18 5.74
CA PHE A 408 -14.58 -35.57 6.19
C PHE A 408 -14.52 -36.92 6.92
N GLU A 409 -14.27 -36.88 8.23
CA GLU A 409 -14.57 -37.89 9.26
C GLU A 409 -14.05 -37.29 10.59
N VAL A 410 -14.77 -37.10 11.70
CA VAL A 410 -16.04 -37.58 12.23
C VAL A 410 -16.57 -36.52 13.20
N ALA A 411 -17.84 -36.13 13.07
CA ALA A 411 -18.61 -35.60 14.19
C ALA A 411 -20.07 -36.05 14.06
N HIS A 412 -20.31 -37.34 14.24
CA HIS A 412 -21.63 -37.81 14.65
C HIS A 412 -21.85 -37.39 16.11
N GLY A 413 -22.65 -36.35 16.30
CA GLY A 413 -23.12 -35.86 17.59
C GLY A 413 -24.49 -35.22 17.42
N SER A 414 -25.51 -36.05 17.53
CA SER A 414 -26.94 -35.75 17.50
C SER A 414 -27.34 -34.45 18.23
N SER A 415 -28.16 -33.60 17.59
CA SER A 415 -29.46 -33.19 18.13
C SER A 415 -30.21 -32.32 17.13
N ALA A 416 -31.27 -32.90 16.56
CA ALA A 416 -32.30 -32.18 15.82
C ALA A 416 -33.25 -31.50 16.83
N ALA A 417 -33.39 -30.19 16.74
CA ALA A 417 -34.53 -29.47 17.30
C ALA A 417 -35.09 -28.56 16.20
N ALA A 418 -35.95 -29.15 15.38
CA ALA A 418 -36.79 -28.43 14.43
C ALA A 418 -37.90 -27.69 15.18
N ALA A 419 -38.13 -26.46 14.76
CA ALA A 419 -39.20 -25.60 15.22
C ALA A 419 -40.59 -26.22 14.97
N ALA A 420 -41.43 -26.22 16.00
CA ALA A 420 -42.87 -26.39 15.88
C ALA A 420 -43.54 -25.07 16.27
N LEU A 421 -44.13 -24.43 15.27
CA LEU A 421 -45.03 -23.29 15.37
C LEU A 421 -46.35 -23.78 15.99
N SER A 422 -46.81 -23.11 17.04
CA SER A 422 -48.12 -23.33 17.65
C SER A 422 -49.08 -22.22 17.21
N GLU A 423 -50.04 -22.53 16.34
CA GLU A 423 -51.24 -21.71 16.15
C GLU A 423 -52.25 -21.93 17.28
N PRO A 424 -53.07 -20.93 17.64
CA PRO A 424 -54.11 -21.08 18.66
C PRO A 424 -55.41 -21.62 18.05
N SER A 425 -55.94 -22.69 18.65
CA SER A 425 -57.27 -23.23 18.32
C SER A 425 -58.33 -22.63 19.23
N ALA A 426 -59.35 -22.03 18.62
CA ALA A 426 -60.57 -21.58 19.27
C ALA A 426 -61.47 -22.76 19.64
N MET A 427 -61.98 -22.78 20.87
CA MET A 427 -63.24 -23.44 21.21
C MET A 427 -64.04 -22.54 22.16
N ALA A 428 -65.28 -22.32 21.77
CA ALA A 428 -66.27 -21.49 22.43
C ALA A 428 -67.10 -22.30 23.44
N ILE A 429 -67.89 -21.54 24.23
CA ILE A 429 -69.20 -21.86 24.85
C ILE A 429 -69.22 -22.05 26.39
N GLU A 430 -69.83 -21.02 27.01
CA GLU A 430 -70.77 -20.96 28.17
C GLU A 430 -70.42 -21.63 29.53
N ALA A 431 -70.46 -20.86 30.62
CA ALA A 431 -71.69 -20.63 31.42
C ALA A 431 -71.37 -20.05 32.83
N SER A 432 -72.28 -19.15 33.26
CA SER A 432 -72.48 -18.55 34.61
C SER A 432 -71.58 -17.40 35.05
#